data_AF-A0A3R7G0Z2-F1
#
_entry.id   AF-A0A3R7G0Z2-F1
#
_cell.length_a   1.000
_cell.length_b   1.000
_cell.length_c   1.000
_cell.angle_alpha   90.00
_cell.angle_beta   90.00
_cell.angle_gamma   90.00
#
_symmetry.space_group_name_H-M   'P 1'
#
loop_
_entity.id
_entity.type
_entity.pdbx_description
1 polymer ?
#
loop_
_entity_poly.entity_id
_entity_poly.type
_entity_poly.pdbx_seq_one_letter_code
_entity_poly.pdbx_strand_id
1 'polypeptide(L)'
;QPMFYIMGHFSKFVPTGSRRIEFPKTKTLSNFHRTAFVTPDNRVVMQFMNRDNSEVTVSVKQTDSKTFTLSLPAHSMQTVILPASTATKIL
;
A
#
# COMPACT_ATOMS: atom_id res chain seq x y z
N GLN A 1 6.25 21.28 -3.47
CA GLN A 1 7.37 20.51 -2.89
C GLN A 1 7.01 19.02 -2.82
N PRO A 2 7.95 18.08 -3.04
CA PRO A 2 7.69 16.63 -3.01
C PRO A 2 7.09 16.11 -1.69
N MET A 3 7.55 16.65 -0.55
CA MET A 3 7.07 16.26 0.78
C MET A 3 5.56 16.44 0.95
N PHE A 4 4.97 17.48 0.36
CA PHE A 4 3.52 17.72 0.41
C PHE A 4 2.74 16.53 -0.19
N TYR A 5 3.19 16.00 -1.32
CA TYR A 5 2.54 14.87 -1.99
C TYR A 5 2.76 13.57 -1.24
N ILE A 6 3.98 13.33 -0.73
CA ILE A 6 4.26 12.16 0.13
C ILE A 6 3.33 12.18 1.34
N MET A 7 3.23 13.30 2.05
CA MET A 7 2.29 13.43 3.18
C MET A 7 0.84 13.19 2.73
N GLY A 8 0.45 13.69 1.56
CA GLY A 8 -0.87 13.45 0.97
C GLY A 8 -1.20 11.98 0.72
N HIS A 9 -0.22 11.15 0.31
CA HIS A 9 -0.41 9.70 0.14
C HIS A 9 -0.75 8.97 1.45
N PHE A 10 -0.38 9.55 2.60
CA PHE A 10 -0.76 9.05 3.92
C PHE A 10 -2.03 9.73 4.43
N SER A 11 -2.01 11.06 4.61
CA SER A 11 -3.07 11.78 5.32
C SER A 11 -4.43 11.73 4.64
N LYS A 12 -4.47 11.65 3.30
CA LYS A 12 -5.73 11.56 2.54
C LYS A 12 -6.41 10.20 2.66
N PHE A 13 -5.63 9.13 2.87
CA PHE A 13 -6.11 7.76 2.72
C PHE A 13 -6.05 6.93 4.00
N VAL A 14 -5.31 7.39 5.02
CA VAL A 14 -5.19 6.72 6.32
C VAL A 14 -5.82 7.61 7.39
N PRO A 15 -7.15 7.61 7.54
CA PRO A 15 -7.83 8.43 8.53
C PRO A 15 -7.52 7.96 9.96
N THR A 16 -7.81 8.84 10.93
CA THR A 16 -7.74 8.53 12.37
C THR A 16 -8.47 7.23 12.68
N GLY A 17 -7.87 6.41 13.55
CA GLY A 17 -8.40 5.08 13.91
C GLY A 17 -7.97 3.96 12.96
N SER A 18 -7.32 4.26 11.84
CA SER A 18 -6.71 3.22 10.99
C SER A 18 -5.62 2.46 11.75
N ARG A 19 -5.52 1.16 11.53
CA ARG A 19 -4.49 0.30 12.14
C ARG A 19 -3.56 -0.25 11.08
N ARG A 20 -2.25 -0.12 11.31
CA ARG A 20 -1.24 -0.75 10.45
C ARG A 20 -1.35 -2.26 10.58
N ILE A 21 -1.39 -2.97 9.46
CA ILE A 21 -1.41 -4.43 9.42
C ILE A 21 -0.06 -4.99 8.96
N GLU A 22 0.18 -6.26 9.27
CA GLU A 22 1.28 -6.97 8.65
C GLU A 22 1.06 -7.03 7.14
N PHE A 23 2.12 -6.73 6.40
CA PHE A 23 2.14 -6.87 4.96
C PHE A 23 3.33 -7.77 4.64
N PRO A 24 3.14 -9.07 4.36
CA PRO A 24 4.24 -10.00 4.09
C PRO A 24 4.81 -9.83 2.68
N LYS A 25 6.08 -10.19 2.48
CA LYS A 25 6.78 -10.16 1.17
C LYS A 25 7.43 -11.50 0.90
N THR A 26 7.46 -11.89 -0.36
CA THR A 26 8.24 -13.04 -0.85
C THR A 26 9.69 -12.66 -1.15
N LYS A 27 9.95 -11.41 -1.51
CA LYS A 27 11.29 -10.88 -1.82
C LYS A 27 11.53 -9.53 -1.14
N THR A 28 12.75 -9.32 -0.66
CA THR A 28 13.20 -8.01 -0.20
C THR A 28 13.90 -7.26 -1.34
N LEU A 29 13.50 -6.01 -1.54
CA LEU A 29 14.11 -5.07 -2.47
C LEU A 29 14.61 -3.87 -1.66
N SER A 30 15.88 -3.48 -1.84
CA SER A 30 16.53 -2.49 -0.97
C SER A 30 15.91 -1.09 -1.06
N ASN A 31 15.53 -0.66 -2.27
CA ASN A 31 15.00 0.68 -2.54
C ASN A 31 13.48 0.69 -2.74
N PHE A 32 12.78 -0.32 -2.24
CA PHE A 32 11.32 -0.41 -2.35
C PHE A 32 10.70 -0.52 -0.96
N HIS A 33 9.83 0.42 -0.63
CA HIS A 33 9.12 0.42 0.65
C HIS A 33 7.64 0.18 0.44
N ARG A 34 7.02 -0.49 1.42
CA ARG A 34 5.58 -0.74 1.40
C ARG A 34 5.02 -0.81 2.80
N THR A 35 3.77 -0.42 2.93
CA THR A 35 3.00 -0.57 4.17
C THR A 35 1.52 -0.69 3.84
N ALA A 36 0.75 -1.22 4.80
CA ALA A 36 -0.68 -1.40 4.64
C ALA A 36 -1.41 -1.09 5.94
N PHE A 37 -2.64 -0.60 5.80
CA PHE A 37 -3.52 -0.21 6.89
C PHE A 37 -4.93 -0.75 6.65
N VAL A 38 -5.63 -1.05 7.73
CA VAL A 38 -7.09 -1.21 7.72
C VAL A 38 -7.68 0.07 8.28
N THR A 39 -8.61 0.65 7.55
CA THR A 39 -9.34 1.85 7.96
C THR A 39 -10.55 1.49 8.83
N PRO A 40 -11.14 2.44 9.59
CA PRO A 40 -12.39 2.21 10.33
C PRO A 40 -13.55 1.73 9.45
N ASP A 41 -13.55 2.09 8.17
CA ASP A 41 -14.54 1.62 7.18
C ASP A 41 -14.25 0.21 6.64
N ASN A 42 -13.33 -0.53 7.25
CA ASN A 42 -12.88 -1.87 6.85
C ASN A 42 -12.28 -1.95 5.42
N ARG A 43 -11.78 -0.81 4.90
CA ARG A 43 -11.00 -0.79 3.64
C ARG A 43 -9.53 -1.03 3.94
N VAL A 44 -8.86 -1.74 3.03
CA VAL A 44 -7.41 -1.92 3.07
C VAL A 44 -6.74 -0.88 2.19
N VAL A 45 -5.84 -0.09 2.77
CA VAL A 45 -5.05 0.92 2.09
C VAL A 45 -3.60 0.47 2.08
N MET A 46 -3.05 0.26 0.89
CA MET A 46 -1.66 -0.14 0.66
C MET A 46 -0.89 1.01 0.03
N GLN A 47 0.31 1.26 0.53
CA GLN A 47 1.22 2.26 -0.01
C GLN A 47 2.49 1.58 -0.46
N PHE A 48 2.96 1.97 -1.64
CA PHE A 48 4.17 1.47 -2.26
C PHE A 48 5.03 2.66 -2.69
N MET A 49 6.32 2.59 -2.41
CA MET A 49 7.30 3.62 -2.74
C MET A 49 8.47 2.96 -3.44
N ASN A 50 8.63 3.25 -4.73
CA ASN A 50 9.79 2.87 -5.49
C ASN A 50 10.80 4.02 -5.46
N ARG A 51 11.92 3.83 -4.75
CA ARG A 51 13.05 4.78 -4.73
C ARG A 51 14.14 4.40 -5.73
N ASP A 52 13.97 3.30 -6.44
CA ASP A 52 14.93 2.84 -7.45
C ASP A 52 14.89 3.73 -8.70
N ASN A 53 15.97 3.62 -9.49
CA ASN A 53 16.14 4.31 -10.77
C ASN A 53 15.43 3.57 -11.91
N SER A 54 14.87 2.39 -11.65
CA SER A 54 14.15 1.56 -12.61
C SER A 54 12.73 1.27 -12.16
N GLU A 55 11.90 0.85 -13.12
CA GLU A 55 10.55 0.39 -12.85
C GLU A 55 10.55 -0.92 -12.03
N VAL A 56 9.62 -1.03 -11.07
CA VAL A 56 9.43 -2.22 -10.25
C VAL A 56 7.99 -2.71 -10.41
N THR A 57 7.84 -3.94 -10.89
CA THR A 57 6.55 -4.64 -10.95
C THR A 57 6.34 -5.48 -9.70
N VAL A 58 5.22 -5.29 -9.03
CA VAL A 58 4.81 -6.08 -7.85
C VAL A 58 3.46 -6.74 -8.07
N SER A 59 3.32 -7.96 -7.58
CA SER A 59 2.06 -8.70 -7.56
C SER A 59 1.58 -8.84 -6.11
N VAL A 60 0.31 -8.52 -5.88
CA VAL A 60 -0.30 -8.51 -4.54
C VAL A 60 -1.44 -9.52 -4.51
N LYS A 61 -1.27 -10.56 -3.71
CA LYS A 61 -2.30 -11.55 -3.44
C LYS A 61 -3.21 -11.06 -2.30
N GLN A 62 -4.51 -11.03 -2.55
CA GLN A 62 -5.54 -10.69 -1.59
C GLN A 62 -5.99 -11.92 -0.80
N THR A 63 -6.70 -11.71 0.31
CA THR A 63 -7.20 -12.79 1.17
C THR A 63 -8.24 -13.68 0.48
N ASP A 64 -8.96 -13.16 -0.51
CA ASP A 64 -9.93 -13.91 -1.33
C ASP A 64 -9.26 -14.65 -2.50
N SER A 65 -7.93 -14.80 -2.47
CA SER A 65 -7.10 -15.40 -3.52
C SER A 65 -7.05 -14.64 -4.85
N LYS A 66 -7.73 -13.49 -4.98
CA LYS A 66 -7.52 -12.61 -6.14
C LYS A 66 -6.14 -11.98 -6.09
N THR A 67 -5.60 -11.70 -7.25
CA THR A 67 -4.29 -11.08 -7.39
C THR A 67 -4.40 -9.91 -8.35
N PHE A 68 -3.67 -8.83 -8.05
CA PHE A 68 -3.47 -7.74 -8.98
C PHE A 68 -2.00 -7.38 -9.05
N THR A 69 -1.61 -6.77 -10.17
CA THR A 69 -0.24 -6.38 -10.44
C THR A 69 -0.18 -4.87 -10.59
N LEU A 70 0.87 -4.28 -10.04
CA LEU A 70 1.18 -2.86 -10.18
C LEU A 70 2.55 -2.73 -10.84
N SER A 71 2.68 -1.80 -11.78
CA SER A 71 3.98 -1.33 -12.22
C SER A 71 4.27 0.03 -11.60
N LEU A 72 5.39 0.13 -10.89
CA LEU A 72 5.82 1.36 -10.23
C LEU A 72 7.01 1.94 -10.97
N PRO A 73 6.84 3.06 -11.70
CA PRO A 73 7.96 3.75 -12.35
C PRO A 73 9.07 4.10 -11.36
N ALA A 74 10.26 4.39 -11.87
CA ALA A 74 11.36 4.93 -11.08
C ALA A 74 10.91 6.16 -10.26
N HIS A 75 11.38 6.25 -9.02
CA HIS A 75 11.09 7.37 -8.10
C HIS A 75 9.59 7.70 -7.92
N SER A 76 8.73 6.69 -7.85
CA SER A 76 7.28 6.86 -7.74
C SER A 76 6.71 6.39 -6.40
N MET A 77 5.55 6.95 -6.04
CA MET A 77 4.71 6.49 -4.93
C MET A 77 3.31 6.20 -5.44
N GLN A 78 2.73 5.08 -5.02
CA GLN A 78 1.35 4.71 -5.34
C GLN A 78 0.60 4.30 -4.08
N THR A 79 -0.66 4.74 -3.99
CA THR A 79 -1.61 4.31 -2.95
C THR A 79 -2.71 3.51 -3.62
N VAL A 80 -2.93 2.29 -3.15
CA VAL A 80 -3.99 1.39 -3.62
C VAL A 80 -5.00 1.19 -2.51
N ILE A 81 -6.28 1.30 -2.85
CA ILE A 81 -7.39 1.10 -1.93
C ILE A 81 -8.17 -0.10 -2.43
N LEU A 82 -8.30 -1.12 -1.59
CA LEU A 82 -9.20 -2.23 -1.86
C LEU A 82 -10.60 -1.92 -1.31
N PRO A 83 -11.65 -2.46 -1.95
CA PRO A 83 -13.00 -2.43 -1.40
C PRO A 83 -13.03 -2.99 0.03
N ALA A 84 -14.03 -2.56 0.79
CA ALA A 84 -14.22 -3.08 2.14
C ALA A 84 -14.43 -4.60 2.12
N SER A 85 -13.82 -5.31 3.07
CA SER A 85 -13.92 -6.76 3.17
C SER A 85 -14.13 -7.20 4.62
N THR A 86 -15.03 -8.16 4.82
CA THR A 86 -15.27 -8.78 6.14
C THR A 86 -14.03 -9.50 6.68
N ALA A 87 -13.11 -9.92 5.80
CA ALA A 87 -11.90 -10.64 6.17
C ALA A 87 -10.83 -9.75 6.81
N THR A 88 -10.89 -8.42 6.62
CA THR A 88 -9.87 -7.49 7.14
C THR A 88 -10.55 -6.41 7.96
N LYS A 89 -10.66 -6.64 9.27
CA LYS A 89 -11.29 -5.73 10.23
C LYS A 89 -10.33 -5.31 11.32
N ILE A 90 -10.58 -4.13 11.87
CA ILE A 90 -9.98 -3.72 13.14
C ILE A 90 -10.69 -4.51 14.24
N LEU A 91 -9.92 -5.30 15.01
CA LEU A 91 -10.36 -5.96 16.23
C LEU A 91 -10.49 -4.96 17.39
#